data_AF-A0A7V4IAU5-F1
#
_entry.id   AF-A0A7V4IAU5-F1
#
_cell.length_a   1.000
_cell.length_b   1.000
_cell.length_c   1.000
_cell.angle_alpha   90.00
_cell.angle_beta   90.00
_cell.angle_gamma   90.00
#
_symmetry.space_group_name_H-M   'P 1'
#
loop_
_entity.id
_entity.type
_entity.pdbx_description
1 polymer ?
#
loop_
_entity_poly.entity_id
_entity_poly.type
_entity_poly.pdbx_seq_one_letter_code
_entity_poly.pdbx_strand_id
1 'polypeptide(L)'
;MTEKILSVVLLIFNMLMMPVPLSGSGPEPENGKVRIRLRSEQRNETLILKSVSGRFLIEVFPGLRTEVNEGKSVALTLFESRLAFKVEGYKALIADSVTLTPASDRCRFTLSAPGEKDEGKIYSGSLFVCHDLNGIMLINECDADDYIAGVVRAEGGPGKHREYTRTQALITRTYTFRNINRHSVDGFNLCDGTHCQVYKGVTGDTMIVNAVKSTSGEVITTPDSILIISAFHSNCGGETSPSEFVWLTSLPYLVKVQDPYCTSSRNASWTRKISLEEWTGALRSNGYEGPAGNPSIYTFSQTSRLMYYTTGSFNFPLNNLRTTLGLRSSWFSVTVDGDSLLLNGRGYGHGVGLCQEGAMGMAQKGFGYTDIIKFYYPGVIVLNVKYAKRPPEVKK
;
A
#
# COMPACT_ATOMS: atom_id res chain seq x y z
N MET A 1 5.70 20.58 47.99
CA MET A 1 5.73 21.79 47.15
C MET A 1 7.17 22.20 46.98
N THR A 2 7.60 22.43 45.73
CA THR A 2 8.75 23.23 45.27
C THR A 2 10.15 22.83 45.76
N GLU A 3 11.20 22.75 44.95
CA GLU A 3 11.43 22.77 43.50
C GLU A 3 12.92 22.39 43.39
N LYS A 4 13.29 21.38 42.60
CA LYS A 4 14.69 21.04 42.34
C LYS A 4 15.10 21.66 41.01
N ILE A 5 15.97 22.65 41.11
CA ILE A 5 16.71 23.23 39.99
C ILE A 5 17.75 22.19 39.53
N LEU A 6 17.67 21.79 38.25
CA LEU A 6 18.78 21.14 37.56
C LEU A 6 18.82 21.65 36.11
N SER A 7 19.78 22.53 35.84
CA SER A 7 20.16 22.97 34.50
C SER A 7 20.81 21.84 33.73
N VAL A 8 20.29 21.46 32.55
CA VAL A 8 21.04 20.72 31.53
C VAL A 8 20.59 21.14 30.12
N VAL A 9 21.47 21.93 29.49
CA VAL A 9 21.88 21.95 28.08
C VAL A 9 20.79 21.79 27.01
N LEU A 10 20.42 22.91 26.40
CA LEU A 10 19.72 23.00 25.11
C LEU A 10 20.68 22.58 23.98
N LEU A 11 20.58 21.34 23.50
CA LEU A 11 21.19 20.93 22.23
C LEU A 11 20.29 21.43 21.10
N ILE A 12 20.66 22.58 20.52
CA ILE A 12 20.07 23.10 19.29
C ILE A 12 20.50 22.14 18.17
N PHE A 13 19.62 21.20 17.82
CA PHE A 13 19.75 20.40 16.60
C PHE A 13 19.45 21.33 15.44
N ASN A 14 20.49 21.80 14.75
CA ASN A 14 20.38 22.57 13.53
C ASN A 14 19.98 21.61 12.40
N MET A 15 18.73 21.15 12.44
CA MET A 15 18.09 20.45 11.35
C MET A 15 18.01 21.48 10.21
N LEU A 16 18.80 21.27 9.15
CA LEU A 16 18.61 22.00 7.91
C LEU A 16 17.18 21.70 7.45
N MET A 17 16.26 22.58 7.83
CA MET A 17 14.91 22.65 7.30
C MET A 17 15.07 22.91 5.82
N MET A 18 14.97 21.86 5.00
CA MET A 18 14.52 22.06 3.63
C MET A 18 13.20 22.83 3.73
N PRO A 19 13.01 23.91 2.96
CA PRO A 19 11.82 24.73 3.08
C PRO A 19 10.60 23.85 2.83
N VAL A 20 9.79 23.65 3.87
CA VAL A 20 8.43 23.15 3.71
C VAL A 20 7.71 24.20 2.87
N PRO A 21 7.23 23.89 1.65
CA PRO A 21 6.50 24.87 0.87
C PRO A 21 5.20 25.19 1.60
N LEU A 22 5.15 26.37 2.22
CA LEU A 22 3.92 27.03 2.64
C LEU A 22 3.21 27.57 1.39
N SER A 23 2.71 26.67 0.55
CA SER A 23 1.72 26.98 -0.46
C SER A 23 0.91 25.70 -0.72
N GLY A 24 -0.40 25.83 -0.89
CA GLY A 24 -1.28 24.70 -1.17
C GLY A 24 -0.88 24.04 -2.49
N SER A 25 0.05 23.08 -2.43
CA SER A 25 0.49 22.32 -3.57
C SER A 25 -0.62 21.36 -3.98
N GLY A 26 -0.90 21.33 -5.29
CA GLY A 26 -1.79 20.35 -5.89
C GLY A 26 -1.36 18.91 -5.55
N PRO A 27 -2.18 17.91 -5.91
CA PRO A 27 -1.89 16.50 -5.62
C PRO A 27 -0.67 15.95 -6.38
N GLU A 28 -0.25 16.61 -7.45
CA GLU A 28 0.92 16.20 -8.21
C GLU A 28 2.20 16.50 -7.41
N PRO A 29 3.10 15.53 -7.24
CA PRO A 29 4.36 15.79 -6.58
C PRO A 29 5.20 16.77 -7.39
N GLU A 30 6.03 17.56 -6.70
CA GLU A 30 7.01 18.44 -7.35
C GLU A 30 7.84 17.61 -8.35
N ASN A 31 7.80 18.01 -9.63
CA ASN A 31 8.51 17.38 -10.74
C ASN A 31 8.13 15.92 -11.08
N GLY A 32 6.95 15.42 -10.67
CA GLY A 32 6.48 14.09 -11.04
C GLY A 32 7.23 12.93 -10.35
N LYS A 33 7.93 13.22 -9.25
CA LYS A 33 8.71 12.23 -8.48
C LYS A 33 7.99 11.77 -7.22
N VAL A 34 8.25 10.55 -6.78
CA VAL A 34 7.72 10.02 -5.52
C VAL A 34 8.89 9.58 -4.66
N ARG A 35 8.85 9.90 -3.36
CA ARG A 35 9.83 9.50 -2.34
C ARG A 35 9.26 8.37 -1.50
N ILE A 36 9.85 7.19 -1.61
CA ILE A 36 9.38 5.97 -0.95
C ILE A 36 10.38 5.54 0.11
N ARG A 37 9.92 5.35 1.36
CA ARG A 37 10.70 4.64 2.37
C ARG A 37 10.74 3.16 2.02
N LEU A 38 11.93 2.66 1.69
CA LEU A 38 12.15 1.25 1.39
C LEU A 38 12.44 0.46 2.66
N ARG A 39 12.07 -0.82 2.65
CA ARG A 39 12.30 -1.80 3.72
C ARG A 39 11.75 -1.28 5.05
N SER A 40 10.57 -0.64 5.03
CA SER A 40 10.05 0.11 6.18
C SER A 40 9.71 -0.75 7.39
N GLU A 41 9.46 -2.05 7.18
CA GLU A 41 9.10 -3.02 8.23
C GLU A 41 10.31 -3.81 8.76
N GLN A 42 11.53 -3.46 8.32
CA GLN A 42 12.77 -4.17 8.66
C GLN A 42 13.77 -3.25 9.36
N ARG A 43 14.45 -3.78 10.38
CA ARG A 43 15.62 -3.12 10.98
C ARG A 43 16.83 -3.40 10.10
N ASN A 44 17.40 -2.36 9.49
CA ASN A 44 18.55 -2.47 8.60
C ASN A 44 19.81 -1.98 9.33
N GLU A 45 20.82 -2.83 9.46
CA GLU A 45 22.11 -2.45 10.08
C GLU A 45 23.26 -2.47 9.09
N THR A 46 23.20 -3.35 8.08
CA THR A 46 24.15 -3.35 6.96
C THR A 46 23.40 -3.59 5.68
N LEU A 47 23.74 -2.80 4.65
CA LEU A 47 23.18 -2.90 3.32
C LEU A 47 24.29 -2.83 2.28
N ILE A 48 24.10 -3.62 1.23
CA ILE A 48 24.92 -3.60 0.03
C ILE A 48 24.05 -3.03 -1.08
N LEU A 49 24.46 -1.88 -1.58
CA LEU A 49 23.92 -1.32 -2.82
C LEU A 49 24.81 -1.75 -3.97
N LYS A 50 24.23 -2.26 -5.05
CA LYS A 50 24.97 -2.58 -6.27
C LYS A 50 24.41 -1.79 -7.44
N SER A 51 25.28 -1.10 -8.18
CA SER A 51 24.88 -0.55 -9.48
C SER A 51 24.72 -1.70 -10.47
N VAL A 52 23.50 -1.91 -10.97
CA VAL A 52 23.19 -2.95 -11.96
C VAL A 52 23.36 -2.41 -13.37
N SER A 53 23.01 -1.15 -13.60
CA SER A 53 23.24 -0.48 -14.87
C SER A 53 23.56 0.99 -14.67
N GLY A 54 24.50 1.49 -15.47
CA GLY A 54 24.94 2.87 -15.45
C GLY A 54 25.73 3.26 -14.20
N ARG A 55 26.00 4.56 -14.10
CA ARG A 55 26.85 5.15 -13.06
C ARG A 55 26.01 5.99 -12.12
N PHE A 56 26.30 5.91 -10.82
CA PHE A 56 25.69 6.76 -9.80
C PHE A 56 26.74 7.67 -9.19
N LEU A 57 26.42 8.95 -9.09
CA LEU A 57 27.16 9.91 -8.29
C LEU A 57 26.78 9.71 -6.83
N ILE A 58 27.77 9.71 -5.95
CA ILE A 58 27.57 9.53 -4.52
C ILE A 58 28.05 10.78 -3.80
N GLU A 59 27.13 11.42 -3.08
CA GLU A 59 27.43 12.52 -2.17
C GLU A 59 27.32 12.01 -0.74
N VAL A 60 28.44 12.06 -0.03
CA VAL A 60 28.57 11.66 1.37
C VAL A 60 28.65 12.92 2.22
N PHE A 61 27.77 13.05 3.20
CA PHE A 61 27.81 14.15 4.13
C PHE A 61 28.45 13.73 5.47
N PRO A 62 29.44 14.49 5.98
CA PRO A 62 30.05 15.66 5.35
C PRO A 62 31.14 15.31 4.32
N GLY A 63 31.14 16.01 3.18
CA GLY A 63 32.37 16.39 2.50
C GLY A 63 33.05 15.41 1.54
N LEU A 64 32.40 14.35 1.04
CA LEU A 64 32.96 13.58 -0.08
C LEU A 64 31.98 13.44 -1.23
N ARG A 65 32.48 13.67 -2.44
CA ARG A 65 31.82 13.25 -3.69
C ARG A 65 32.64 12.14 -4.33
N THR A 66 31.97 11.06 -4.71
CA THR A 66 32.55 9.93 -5.43
C THR A 66 31.52 9.38 -6.40
N GLU A 67 31.81 8.24 -7.01
CA GLU A 67 30.89 7.55 -7.90
C GLU A 67 30.97 6.04 -7.73
N VAL A 68 29.90 5.36 -8.11
CA VAL A 68 29.87 3.91 -8.28
C VAL A 68 29.52 3.60 -9.73
N ASN A 69 30.44 2.90 -10.39
CA ASN A 69 30.27 2.44 -11.77
C ASN A 69 29.44 1.15 -11.82
N GLU A 70 28.95 0.83 -13.01
CA GLU A 70 28.16 -0.38 -13.25
C GLU A 70 28.89 -1.65 -12.75
N GLY A 71 28.13 -2.54 -12.12
CA GLY A 71 28.62 -3.79 -11.53
C GLY A 71 29.29 -3.62 -10.16
N LYS A 72 29.65 -2.40 -9.75
CA LYS A 72 30.30 -2.13 -8.47
C LYS A 72 29.31 -1.96 -7.33
N SER A 73 29.79 -2.25 -6.12
CA SER A 73 28.99 -2.23 -4.91
C SER A 73 29.48 -1.22 -3.88
N VAL A 74 28.54 -0.76 -3.06
CA VAL A 74 28.73 0.12 -1.92
C VAL A 74 28.18 -0.60 -0.70
N ALA A 75 28.98 -0.74 0.35
CA ALA A 75 28.53 -1.20 1.64
C ALA A 75 28.20 0.01 2.54
N LEU A 76 27.05 -0.06 3.20
CA LEU A 76 26.55 0.89 4.17
C LEU A 76 26.30 0.12 5.47
N THR A 77 27.04 0.44 6.52
CA THR A 77 26.89 -0.20 7.84
C THR A 77 26.63 0.85 8.89
N LEU A 78 25.62 0.64 9.73
CA LEU A 78 25.40 1.46 10.90
C LEU A 78 26.52 1.20 11.91
N PHE A 79 27.22 2.25 12.31
CA PHE A 79 28.25 2.21 13.33
C PHE A 79 27.93 3.29 14.37
N GLU A 80 27.55 2.85 15.57
CA GLU A 80 27.02 3.69 16.66
C GLU A 80 25.76 4.46 16.22
N SER A 81 25.90 5.71 15.79
CA SER A 81 24.83 6.59 15.31
C SER A 81 25.23 7.30 14.03
N ARG A 82 26.14 6.69 13.24
CA ARG A 82 26.57 7.21 11.93
C ARG A 82 26.67 6.04 10.94
N LEU A 83 26.78 6.38 9.67
CA LEU A 83 26.95 5.41 8.58
C LEU A 83 28.43 5.23 8.29
N ALA A 84 28.92 4.00 8.41
CA ALA A 84 30.16 3.57 7.76
C ALA A 84 29.87 3.25 6.29
N PHE A 85 30.37 4.08 5.40
CA PHE A 85 30.23 3.99 3.95
C PHE A 85 31.52 3.47 3.32
N LYS A 86 31.42 2.45 2.48
CA LYS A 86 32.57 1.86 1.78
C LYS A 86 32.25 1.55 0.33
N VAL A 87 32.91 2.22 -0.59
CA VAL A 87 32.94 1.82 -2.01
C VAL A 87 33.99 0.74 -2.21
N GLU A 88 33.68 -0.26 -3.03
CA GLU A 88 34.64 -1.30 -3.43
C GLU A 88 35.96 -0.67 -3.94
N GLY A 89 37.08 -1.04 -3.33
CA GLY A 89 38.42 -0.51 -3.66
C GLY A 89 38.84 0.76 -2.90
N TYR A 90 37.95 1.35 -2.08
CA TYR A 90 38.25 2.55 -1.30
C TYR A 90 38.22 2.27 0.22
N LYS A 91 38.88 3.15 1.00
CA LYS A 91 38.77 3.11 2.47
C LYS A 91 37.35 3.49 2.89
N ALA A 92 36.89 2.90 3.99
CA ALA A 92 35.60 3.24 4.59
C ALA A 92 35.64 4.64 5.19
N LEU A 93 34.50 5.32 5.17
CA LEU A 93 34.31 6.68 5.68
C LEU A 93 33.10 6.72 6.59
N ILE A 94 33.12 7.61 7.58
CA ILE A 94 31.98 7.86 8.45
C ILE A 94 31.18 9.03 7.89
N ALA A 95 29.86 8.85 7.80
CA ALA A 95 28.92 9.78 7.20
C ALA A 95 27.66 9.90 8.05
N ASP A 96 27.04 11.08 8.05
CA ASP A 96 25.68 11.24 8.61
C ASP A 96 24.63 10.82 7.58
N SER A 97 24.90 11.09 6.29
CA SER A 97 24.05 10.68 5.19
C SER A 97 24.83 10.40 3.92
N VAL A 98 24.21 9.59 3.05
CA VAL A 98 24.72 9.24 1.73
C VAL A 98 23.59 9.41 0.72
N THR A 99 23.84 10.18 -0.33
CA THR A 99 22.91 10.35 -1.45
C THR A 99 23.50 9.74 -2.70
N LEU A 100 22.78 8.83 -3.33
CA LEU A 100 23.10 8.28 -4.63
C LEU A 100 22.19 8.92 -5.67
N THR A 101 22.78 9.58 -6.66
CA THR A 101 22.07 10.22 -7.76
C THR A 101 22.45 9.54 -9.08
N PRO A 102 21.49 9.10 -9.89
CA PRO A 102 21.78 8.46 -11.16
C PRO A 102 22.38 9.47 -12.15
N ALA A 103 23.40 9.07 -12.91
CA ALA A 103 23.95 9.90 -13.99
C ALA A 103 23.02 9.96 -15.23
N SER A 104 22.03 9.07 -15.31
CA SER A 104 21.00 9.05 -16.36
C SER A 104 19.76 8.26 -15.91
N ASP A 105 18.62 8.45 -16.58
CA ASP A 105 17.36 7.74 -16.27
C ASP A 105 17.40 6.22 -16.51
N ARG A 106 18.44 5.72 -17.18
CA ARG A 106 18.65 4.28 -17.41
C ARG A 106 19.32 3.59 -16.24
N CYS A 107 19.87 4.35 -15.29
CA CYS A 107 20.60 3.79 -14.16
C CYS A 107 19.67 2.94 -13.28
N ARG A 108 20.16 1.79 -12.83
CA ARG A 108 19.43 0.87 -11.95
C ARG A 108 20.33 0.36 -10.86
N PHE A 109 19.77 0.17 -9.67
CA PHE A 109 20.49 -0.39 -8.53
C PHE A 109 19.67 -1.47 -7.82
N THR A 110 20.36 -2.34 -7.07
CA THR A 110 19.74 -3.30 -6.14
C THR A 110 20.18 -3.00 -4.72
N LEU A 111 19.40 -3.51 -3.77
CA LEU A 111 19.67 -3.43 -2.34
C LEU A 111 19.54 -4.82 -1.73
N SER A 112 20.56 -5.25 -0.97
CA SER A 112 20.52 -6.50 -0.20
C SER A 112 21.15 -6.30 1.17
N ALA A 113 20.66 -7.02 2.18
CA ALA A 113 21.38 -7.15 3.45
C ALA A 113 22.23 -8.44 3.45
N PRO A 114 23.35 -8.49 4.20
CA PRO A 114 24.16 -9.70 4.32
C PRO A 114 23.32 -10.89 4.80
N GLY A 115 23.46 -12.04 4.11
CA GLY A 115 22.72 -13.27 4.44
C GLY A 115 21.29 -13.32 3.90
N GLU A 116 20.78 -12.25 3.28
CA GLU A 116 19.50 -12.29 2.58
C GLU A 116 19.61 -12.99 1.22
N LYS A 117 18.54 -13.70 0.87
CA LYS A 117 18.37 -14.16 -0.50
C LYS A 117 18.15 -12.95 -1.41
N ASP A 118 18.88 -12.90 -2.52
CA ASP A 118 18.64 -11.88 -3.55
C ASP A 118 17.23 -12.06 -4.13
N GLU A 119 16.32 -11.15 -3.79
CA GLU A 119 14.97 -11.13 -4.31
C GLU A 119 14.89 -10.53 -5.73
N GLY A 120 16.00 -10.06 -6.28
CA GLY A 120 16.07 -9.47 -7.62
C GLY A 120 15.32 -8.15 -7.74
N LYS A 121 15.13 -7.43 -6.62
CA LYS A 121 14.46 -6.12 -6.62
C LYS A 121 15.38 -5.06 -7.22
N ILE A 122 14.93 -4.46 -8.31
CA ILE A 122 15.66 -3.43 -9.05
C ILE A 122 14.96 -2.09 -8.82
N TYR A 123 15.71 -1.04 -8.53
CA TYR A 123 15.21 0.31 -8.30
C TYR A 123 15.77 1.28 -9.36
N SER A 124 15.01 2.34 -9.64
CA SER A 124 15.43 3.48 -10.47
C SER A 124 15.51 4.75 -9.61
N GLY A 125 16.04 5.82 -10.18
CA GLY A 125 16.11 7.13 -9.51
C GLY A 125 17.21 7.22 -8.46
N SER A 126 17.02 8.14 -7.52
CA SER A 126 17.99 8.45 -6.47
C SER A 126 17.70 7.67 -5.19
N LEU A 127 18.71 7.50 -4.35
CA LEU A 127 18.56 6.92 -3.02
C LEU A 127 19.23 7.81 -1.99
N PHE A 128 18.44 8.31 -1.05
CA PHE A 128 18.94 8.99 0.14
C PHE A 128 19.00 7.99 1.29
N VAL A 129 20.14 7.95 1.98
CA VAL A 129 20.41 7.05 3.09
C VAL A 129 20.82 7.88 4.30
N CYS A 130 20.13 7.65 5.42
CA CYS A 130 20.50 8.19 6.73
C CYS A 130 20.24 7.11 7.79
N HIS A 131 20.33 7.46 9.06
CA HIS A 131 19.91 6.60 10.15
C HIS A 131 18.74 7.22 10.92
N ASP A 132 17.90 6.37 11.51
CA ASP A 132 16.88 6.74 12.49
C ASP A 132 16.99 5.83 13.73
N LEU A 133 15.99 5.89 14.62
CA LEU A 133 15.95 5.04 15.82
C LEU A 133 15.85 3.54 15.51
N ASN A 134 15.43 3.17 14.28
CA ASN A 134 15.23 1.80 13.82
C ASN A 134 16.36 1.30 12.90
N GLY A 135 17.46 2.04 12.80
CA GLY A 135 18.66 1.68 12.04
C GLY A 135 18.83 2.51 10.78
N ILE A 136 19.25 1.90 9.68
CA ILE A 136 19.42 2.59 8.39
C ILE A 136 18.05 2.86 7.77
N MET A 137 17.79 4.12 7.46
CA MET A 137 16.64 4.59 6.70
C MET A 137 17.01 4.79 5.24
N LEU A 138 16.14 4.29 4.34
CA LEU A 138 16.31 4.33 2.90
C LEU A 138 15.14 5.07 2.27
N ILE A 139 15.41 6.19 1.60
CA ILE A 139 14.39 6.96 0.88
C ILE A 139 14.75 6.94 -0.61
N ASN A 140 14.01 6.14 -1.39
CA ASN A 140 14.16 6.09 -2.85
C ASN A 140 13.27 7.16 -3.48
N GLU A 141 13.87 8.05 -4.27
CA GLU A 141 13.15 9.02 -5.09
C GLU A 141 13.17 8.55 -6.54
N CYS A 142 12.00 8.25 -7.11
CA CYS A 142 11.87 7.75 -8.46
C CYS A 142 10.71 8.42 -9.22
N ASP A 143 10.61 8.14 -10.51
CA ASP A 143 9.49 8.60 -11.33
C ASP A 143 8.17 7.99 -10.87
N ALA A 144 7.10 8.80 -10.82
CA ALA A 144 5.80 8.33 -10.36
C ALA A 144 5.28 7.16 -11.21
N ASP A 145 5.46 7.18 -12.53
CA ASP A 145 4.97 6.10 -13.39
C ASP A 145 5.82 4.82 -13.24
N ASP A 146 7.12 4.94 -12.99
CA ASP A 146 7.98 3.79 -12.64
C ASP A 146 7.52 3.13 -11.33
N TYR A 147 7.22 3.95 -10.31
CA TYR A 147 6.67 3.49 -9.03
C TYR A 147 5.32 2.79 -9.23
N ILE A 148 4.39 3.43 -9.94
CA ILE A 148 3.05 2.91 -10.20
C ILE A 148 3.14 1.57 -10.96
N ALA A 149 4.02 1.44 -11.95
CA ALA A 149 4.24 0.18 -12.65
C ALA A 149 4.74 -0.93 -11.72
N GLY A 150 5.66 -0.61 -10.81
CA GLY A 150 6.12 -1.52 -9.76
C GLY A 150 4.99 -2.01 -8.85
N VAL A 151 4.14 -1.09 -8.38
CA VAL A 151 2.97 -1.41 -7.54
C VAL A 151 1.93 -2.23 -8.31
N VAL A 152 1.61 -1.86 -9.55
CA VAL A 152 0.69 -2.63 -10.41
C VAL A 152 1.18 -4.06 -10.60
N ARG A 153 2.49 -4.25 -10.80
CA ARG A 153 3.09 -5.59 -10.93
C ARG A 153 3.02 -6.40 -9.63
N ALA A 154 3.16 -5.74 -8.49
CA ALA A 154 3.09 -6.38 -7.17
C ALA A 154 1.66 -6.79 -6.79
N GLU A 155 0.68 -5.91 -7.03
CA GLU A 155 -0.72 -6.08 -6.65
C GLU A 155 -1.53 -6.89 -7.68
N GLY A 156 -1.37 -6.59 -8.97
CA GLY A 156 -2.15 -7.19 -10.06
C GLY A 156 -1.52 -8.43 -10.70
N GLY A 157 -0.21 -8.63 -10.52
CA GLY A 157 0.56 -9.66 -11.21
C GLY A 157 0.77 -9.38 -12.70
N PRO A 158 1.58 -10.22 -13.39
CA PRO A 158 1.88 -10.06 -14.81
C PRO A 158 0.79 -10.69 -15.69
N GLY A 159 0.86 -10.42 -17.00
CA GLY A 159 0.10 -11.16 -18.02
C GLY A 159 -1.41 -10.94 -17.99
N LYS A 160 -1.88 -9.85 -17.37
CA LYS A 160 -3.30 -9.48 -17.32
C LYS A 160 -3.72 -8.69 -18.56
N HIS A 161 -5.02 -8.66 -18.81
CA HIS A 161 -5.60 -7.91 -19.93
C HIS A 161 -5.24 -6.43 -19.84
N ARG A 162 -4.92 -5.79 -20.97
CA ARG A 162 -4.44 -4.40 -21.01
C ARG A 162 -5.38 -3.41 -20.30
N GLU A 163 -6.69 -3.58 -20.48
CA GLU A 163 -7.70 -2.69 -19.88
C GLU A 163 -7.76 -2.87 -18.36
N TYR A 164 -7.61 -4.11 -17.86
CA TYR A 164 -7.48 -4.33 -16.42
C TYR A 164 -6.21 -3.67 -15.87
N THR A 165 -5.09 -3.80 -16.56
CA THR A 165 -3.81 -3.22 -16.14
C THR A 165 -3.89 -1.68 -16.12
N ARG A 166 -4.58 -1.07 -17.09
CA ARG A 166 -4.89 0.38 -17.09
C ARG A 166 -5.78 0.76 -15.91
N THR A 167 -6.84 -0.01 -15.64
CA THR A 167 -7.71 0.20 -14.48
C THR A 167 -6.90 0.17 -13.17
N GLN A 168 -6.03 -0.83 -13.00
CA GLN A 168 -5.17 -0.93 -11.81
C GLN A 168 -4.20 0.25 -11.73
N ALA A 169 -3.66 0.72 -12.86
CA ALA A 169 -2.80 1.92 -12.88
C ALA A 169 -3.53 3.17 -12.38
N LEU A 170 -4.77 3.42 -12.82
CA LEU A 170 -5.59 4.55 -12.34
C LEU A 170 -5.87 4.45 -10.84
N ILE A 171 -6.23 3.27 -10.36
CA ILE A 171 -6.50 3.02 -8.93
C ILE A 171 -5.25 3.29 -8.09
N THR A 172 -4.12 2.73 -8.52
CA THR A 172 -2.83 2.91 -7.86
C THR A 172 -2.43 4.37 -7.86
N ARG A 173 -2.46 5.05 -9.02
CA ARG A 173 -2.10 6.48 -9.16
C ARG A 173 -2.97 7.40 -8.31
N THR A 174 -4.28 7.15 -8.30
CA THR A 174 -5.23 7.91 -7.48
C THR A 174 -4.89 7.76 -5.99
N TYR A 175 -4.57 6.55 -5.55
CA TYR A 175 -4.13 6.32 -4.17
C TYR A 175 -2.80 7.05 -3.88
N THR A 176 -1.81 6.91 -4.76
CA THR A 176 -0.49 7.52 -4.62
C THR A 176 -0.61 9.03 -4.39
N PHE A 177 -1.32 9.73 -5.27
CA PHE A 177 -1.44 11.19 -5.19
C PHE A 177 -2.41 11.69 -4.13
N ARG A 178 -3.41 10.88 -3.75
CA ARG A 178 -4.27 11.20 -2.60
C ARG A 178 -3.48 11.17 -1.29
N ASN A 179 -2.52 10.25 -1.18
CA ASN A 179 -1.77 9.97 0.04
C ASN A 179 -0.31 10.47 -0.01
N ILE A 180 0.07 11.29 -0.98
CA ILE A 180 1.47 11.68 -1.22
C ILE A 180 2.12 12.40 -0.03
N ASN A 181 1.34 13.01 0.87
CA ASN A 181 1.84 13.68 2.08
C ASN A 181 1.68 12.85 3.35
N ARG A 182 1.36 11.55 3.25
CA ARG A 182 1.08 10.71 4.41
C ARG A 182 2.22 10.66 5.42
N HIS A 183 3.46 10.76 4.93
CA HIS A 183 4.68 10.72 5.71
C HIS A 183 5.52 12.01 5.56
N SER A 184 4.90 13.14 5.21
CA SER A 184 5.61 14.40 4.96
C SER A 184 6.45 14.85 6.16
N VAL A 185 5.95 14.63 7.39
CA VAL A 185 6.65 14.89 8.65
C VAL A 185 7.89 14.01 8.81
N ASP A 186 7.84 12.79 8.28
CA ASP A 186 8.94 11.82 8.32
C ASP A 186 9.96 12.04 7.17
N GLY A 187 9.70 12.99 6.27
CA GLY A 187 10.60 13.34 5.16
C GLY A 187 10.45 12.50 3.90
N PHE A 188 9.38 11.71 3.75
CA PHE A 188 9.08 10.93 2.54
C PHE A 188 7.57 10.92 2.22
N ASN A 189 7.16 10.35 1.08
CA ASN A 189 5.75 10.35 0.67
C ASN A 189 4.99 9.11 1.15
N LEU A 190 5.52 7.92 0.82
CA LEU A 190 4.88 6.62 1.03
C LEU A 190 5.90 5.58 1.54
N CYS A 191 5.45 4.49 2.14
CA CYS A 191 6.29 3.32 2.43
C CYS A 191 6.03 2.16 1.44
N ASP A 192 6.93 1.18 1.41
CA ASP A 192 6.89 0.04 0.48
C ASP A 192 6.09 -1.17 0.99
N GLY A 193 5.44 -1.04 2.15
CA GLY A 193 4.62 -2.06 2.79
C GLY A 193 3.11 -1.88 2.60
N THR A 194 2.34 -2.81 3.18
CA THR A 194 0.86 -2.84 3.07
C THR A 194 0.17 -1.64 3.73
N HIS A 195 0.87 -0.95 4.65
CA HIS A 195 0.40 0.30 5.24
C HIS A 195 0.21 1.42 4.18
N CYS A 196 1.03 1.42 3.13
CA CYS A 196 0.89 2.33 1.98
C CYS A 196 0.52 1.56 0.71
N GLN A 197 1.50 1.08 -0.06
CA GLN A 197 1.32 0.19 -1.20
C GLN A 197 2.55 -0.71 -1.32
N VAL A 198 2.35 -1.97 -1.70
CA VAL A 198 3.47 -2.90 -1.86
C VAL A 198 4.30 -2.49 -3.08
N TYR A 199 5.52 -2.00 -2.84
CA TYR A 199 6.47 -1.60 -3.88
C TYR A 199 7.72 -2.47 -3.80
N LYS A 200 8.03 -3.18 -4.89
CA LYS A 200 9.17 -4.11 -4.96
C LYS A 200 10.24 -3.64 -5.95
N GLY A 201 10.26 -2.35 -6.25
CA GLY A 201 11.10 -1.77 -7.30
C GLY A 201 10.38 -1.68 -8.65
N VAL A 202 11.13 -1.26 -9.67
CA VAL A 202 10.64 -1.12 -11.04
C VAL A 202 10.39 -2.48 -11.69
N THR A 203 9.54 -2.51 -12.71
CA THR A 203 9.23 -3.72 -13.47
C THR A 203 9.72 -3.62 -14.91
N GLY A 204 10.22 -4.74 -15.44
CA GLY A 204 10.53 -4.90 -16.87
C GLY A 204 9.35 -5.41 -17.71
N ASP A 205 8.16 -5.60 -17.11
CA ASP A 205 6.97 -6.04 -17.83
C ASP A 205 6.46 -4.91 -18.75
N THR A 206 6.72 -5.04 -20.05
CA THR A 206 6.40 -4.01 -21.04
C THR A 206 4.91 -3.78 -21.19
N MET A 207 4.05 -4.77 -20.93
CA MET A 207 2.61 -4.59 -20.97
C MET A 207 2.14 -3.69 -19.83
N ILE A 208 2.69 -3.89 -18.63
CA ILE A 208 2.40 -3.03 -17.47
C ILE A 208 2.96 -1.62 -17.68
N VAL A 209 4.23 -1.50 -18.08
CA VAL A 209 4.85 -0.20 -18.34
C VAL A 209 4.07 0.59 -19.39
N ASN A 210 3.66 -0.04 -20.49
CA ASN A 210 2.89 0.63 -21.53
C ASN A 210 1.47 1.01 -21.06
N ALA A 211 0.81 0.17 -20.25
CA ALA A 211 -0.50 0.50 -19.70
C ALA A 211 -0.44 1.71 -18.76
N VAL A 212 0.56 1.76 -17.86
CA VAL A 212 0.79 2.88 -16.96
C VAL A 212 1.09 4.16 -17.74
N LYS A 213 2.00 4.11 -18.72
CA LYS A 213 2.33 5.24 -19.59
C LYS A 213 1.12 5.73 -20.40
N SER A 214 0.30 4.83 -20.92
CA SER A 214 -0.89 5.20 -21.69
C SER A 214 -1.99 5.89 -20.88
N THR A 215 -1.88 5.84 -19.54
CA THR A 215 -2.79 6.49 -18.59
C THR A 215 -2.06 7.53 -17.73
N SER A 216 -0.89 8.01 -18.19
CA SER A 216 -0.05 8.90 -17.42
C SER A 216 -0.80 10.17 -17.02
N GLY A 217 -0.71 10.52 -15.74
CA GLY A 217 -1.44 11.63 -15.15
C GLY A 217 -2.95 11.40 -14.95
N GLU A 218 -3.55 10.31 -15.42
CA GLU A 218 -4.99 10.07 -15.22
C GLU A 218 -5.30 9.56 -13.81
N VAL A 219 -6.23 10.24 -13.13
CA VAL A 219 -6.69 9.92 -11.77
C VAL A 219 -8.22 9.92 -11.69
N ILE A 220 -8.74 9.31 -10.64
CA ILE A 220 -10.17 9.19 -10.37
C ILE A 220 -10.58 10.23 -9.31
N THR A 221 -11.57 11.06 -9.63
CA THR A 221 -12.06 12.11 -8.74
C THR A 221 -13.57 12.08 -8.58
N THR A 222 -14.06 12.76 -7.53
CA THR A 222 -15.45 13.22 -7.47
C THR A 222 -15.72 14.26 -8.58
N PRO A 223 -16.99 14.61 -8.84
CA PRO A 223 -17.33 15.71 -9.74
C PRO A 223 -16.69 17.06 -9.37
N ASP A 224 -16.40 17.29 -8.09
CA ASP A 224 -15.71 18.49 -7.58
C ASP A 224 -14.18 18.44 -7.71
N SER A 225 -13.68 17.50 -8.52
CA SER A 225 -12.26 17.22 -8.75
C SER A 225 -11.49 16.74 -7.51
N ILE A 226 -12.15 16.25 -6.47
CA ILE A 226 -11.46 15.72 -5.27
C ILE A 226 -11.06 14.27 -5.53
N LEU A 227 -9.79 13.91 -5.35
CA LEU A 227 -9.31 12.53 -5.49
C LEU A 227 -10.13 11.57 -4.62
N ILE A 228 -10.59 10.44 -5.16
CA ILE A 228 -11.39 9.48 -4.38
C ILE A 228 -10.54 8.58 -3.49
N ILE A 229 -11.18 7.88 -2.55
CA ILE A 229 -10.61 6.65 -1.97
C ILE A 229 -10.81 5.53 -2.99
N SER A 230 -9.74 5.18 -3.72
CA SER A 230 -9.75 4.12 -4.75
C SER A 230 -9.52 2.72 -4.15
N ALA A 231 -10.36 2.31 -3.19
CA ALA A 231 -10.22 1.00 -2.56
C ALA A 231 -10.50 -0.15 -3.55
N PHE A 232 -9.75 -1.25 -3.44
CA PHE A 232 -9.90 -2.43 -4.29
C PHE A 232 -9.60 -3.71 -3.51
N HIS A 233 -10.10 -4.85 -3.99
CA HIS A 233 -9.93 -6.14 -3.34
C HIS A 233 -9.96 -7.29 -4.38
N SER A 234 -9.61 -8.51 -3.96
CA SER A 234 -9.45 -9.66 -4.88
C SER A 234 -10.76 -10.08 -5.57
N ASN A 235 -11.78 -10.47 -4.80
CA ASN A 235 -13.06 -10.91 -5.35
C ASN A 235 -14.22 -10.49 -4.43
N CYS A 236 -15.30 -9.92 -4.98
CA CYS A 236 -16.41 -9.43 -4.17
C CYS A 236 -17.45 -10.51 -3.82
N GLY A 237 -17.47 -11.64 -4.54
CA GLY A 237 -18.41 -12.74 -4.35
C GLY A 237 -19.75 -12.56 -5.08
N GLY A 238 -19.83 -11.58 -5.98
CA GLY A 238 -21.03 -11.20 -6.73
C GLY A 238 -21.59 -9.82 -6.38
N GLU A 239 -21.08 -9.19 -5.32
CA GLU A 239 -21.57 -7.90 -4.81
C GLU A 239 -20.49 -7.18 -4.01
N THR A 240 -20.27 -5.89 -4.30
CA THR A 240 -19.38 -5.03 -3.51
C THR A 240 -20.04 -4.57 -2.21
N SER A 241 -19.22 -4.24 -1.22
CA SER A 241 -19.65 -3.73 0.07
C SER A 241 -19.71 -2.20 0.06
N PRO A 242 -20.75 -1.58 0.64
CA PRO A 242 -20.70 -0.16 1.01
C PRO A 242 -19.52 0.16 1.92
N SER A 243 -18.97 1.37 1.81
CA SER A 243 -17.84 1.82 2.62
C SER A 243 -18.13 1.78 4.11
N GLU A 244 -19.34 2.15 4.53
CA GLU A 244 -19.74 2.20 5.94
C GLU A 244 -19.73 0.82 6.64
N PHE A 245 -19.70 -0.28 5.89
CA PHE A 245 -19.62 -1.62 6.49
C PHE A 245 -18.19 -2.00 6.90
N VAL A 246 -17.19 -1.27 6.40
CA VAL A 246 -15.77 -1.50 6.66
C VAL A 246 -15.13 -0.31 7.37
N TRP A 247 -15.57 0.90 7.05
CA TRP A 247 -15.10 2.17 7.62
C TRP A 247 -16.26 2.93 8.26
N LEU A 248 -15.98 3.95 9.06
CA LEU A 248 -17.04 4.73 9.75
C LEU A 248 -17.75 5.75 8.85
N THR A 249 -17.31 5.91 7.60
CA THR A 249 -17.78 6.98 6.71
C THR A 249 -18.45 6.39 5.47
N SER A 250 -19.67 6.83 5.18
CA SER A 250 -20.32 6.54 3.91
C SER A 250 -19.78 7.47 2.82
N LEU A 251 -19.44 6.90 1.67
CA LEU A 251 -18.88 7.61 0.53
C LEU A 251 -19.75 7.32 -0.69
N PRO A 252 -20.23 8.36 -1.41
CA PRO A 252 -21.23 8.19 -2.46
C PRO A 252 -20.75 7.37 -3.66
N TYR A 253 -19.43 7.24 -3.83
CA TYR A 253 -18.78 6.45 -4.88
C TYR A 253 -18.29 5.07 -4.40
N LEU A 254 -18.45 4.71 -3.12
CA LEU A 254 -18.11 3.38 -2.56
C LEU A 254 -19.37 2.72 -2.02
N VAL A 255 -20.30 2.45 -2.94
CA VAL A 255 -21.59 1.85 -2.66
C VAL A 255 -21.61 0.38 -3.10
N LYS A 256 -22.68 -0.31 -2.71
CA LYS A 256 -23.00 -1.65 -3.19
C LYS A 256 -23.25 -1.63 -4.71
N VAL A 257 -22.55 -2.50 -5.42
CA VAL A 257 -22.68 -2.76 -6.87
C VAL A 257 -22.82 -4.26 -7.07
N GLN A 258 -23.78 -4.68 -7.90
CA GLN A 258 -23.91 -6.07 -8.34
C GLN A 258 -22.82 -6.38 -9.37
N ASP A 259 -22.01 -7.40 -9.12
CA ASP A 259 -20.86 -7.76 -9.95
C ASP A 259 -21.01 -9.19 -10.51
N PRO A 260 -21.65 -9.34 -11.68
CA PRO A 260 -21.80 -10.65 -12.31
C PRO A 260 -20.49 -11.16 -12.93
N TYR A 261 -19.42 -10.37 -12.96
CA TYR A 261 -18.20 -10.67 -13.69
C TYR A 261 -17.18 -11.47 -12.87
N CYS A 262 -17.36 -11.55 -11.55
CA CYS A 262 -16.41 -12.23 -10.66
C CYS A 262 -16.90 -13.59 -10.14
N THR A 263 -18.16 -13.97 -10.38
CA THR A 263 -18.82 -15.11 -9.71
C THR A 263 -18.32 -16.48 -10.19
N SER A 264 -17.78 -16.56 -11.41
CA SER A 264 -17.19 -17.78 -11.96
C SER A 264 -15.73 -17.99 -11.55
N SER A 265 -15.13 -17.04 -10.83
CA SER A 265 -13.71 -17.06 -10.50
C SER A 265 -13.42 -17.91 -9.26
N ARG A 266 -12.17 -18.40 -9.15
CA ARG A 266 -11.74 -19.30 -8.08
C ARG A 266 -11.99 -18.75 -6.67
N ASN A 267 -11.91 -17.43 -6.48
CA ASN A 267 -12.07 -16.80 -5.18
C ASN A 267 -13.52 -16.36 -4.89
N ALA A 268 -14.49 -16.72 -5.74
CA ALA A 268 -15.88 -16.32 -5.60
C ALA A 268 -16.58 -16.98 -4.40
N SER A 269 -16.18 -18.18 -4.00
CA SER A 269 -16.76 -18.92 -2.88
C SER A 269 -15.70 -19.61 -2.04
N TRP A 270 -15.98 -19.80 -0.75
CA TRP A 270 -15.14 -20.56 0.17
C TRP A 270 -15.99 -21.22 1.25
N THR A 271 -15.47 -22.29 1.83
CA THR A 271 -16.06 -22.92 3.01
C THR A 271 -15.02 -23.07 4.11
N ARG A 272 -15.46 -22.98 5.36
CA ARG A 272 -14.60 -23.23 6.52
C ARG A 272 -15.41 -23.86 7.64
N LYS A 273 -14.94 -24.99 8.15
CA LYS A 273 -15.44 -25.58 9.39
C LYS A 273 -14.71 -24.96 10.58
N ILE A 274 -15.46 -24.57 11.61
CA ILE A 274 -14.93 -23.92 12.82
C ILE A 274 -15.56 -24.57 14.06
N SER A 275 -14.78 -24.72 15.14
CA SER A 275 -15.31 -25.25 16.40
C SER A 275 -16.21 -24.22 17.08
N LEU A 276 -17.12 -24.70 17.93
CA LEU A 276 -17.98 -23.83 18.74
C LEU A 276 -17.15 -22.95 19.68
N GLU A 277 -16.04 -23.48 20.20
CA GLU A 277 -15.11 -22.75 21.05
C GLU A 277 -14.45 -21.58 20.30
N GLU A 278 -13.93 -21.79 19.09
CA GLU A 278 -13.28 -20.73 18.32
C GLU A 278 -14.29 -19.63 17.96
N TRP A 279 -15.50 -20.01 17.53
CA TRP A 279 -16.58 -19.07 17.24
C TRP A 279 -16.98 -18.25 18.46
N THR A 280 -17.27 -18.91 19.59
CA THR A 280 -17.70 -18.22 20.81
C THR A 280 -16.57 -17.41 21.44
N GLY A 281 -15.31 -17.83 21.32
CA GLY A 281 -14.14 -17.07 21.72
C GLY A 281 -14.01 -15.75 20.96
N ALA A 282 -14.25 -15.78 19.64
CA ALA A 282 -14.27 -14.57 18.82
C ALA A 282 -15.41 -13.60 19.23
N LEU A 283 -16.59 -14.12 19.57
CA LEU A 283 -17.69 -13.27 20.04
C LEU A 283 -17.41 -12.71 21.45
N ARG A 284 -16.90 -13.53 22.38
CA ARG A 284 -16.63 -13.14 23.78
C ARG A 284 -15.52 -12.11 23.91
N SER A 285 -14.45 -12.24 23.12
CA SER A 285 -13.40 -11.22 23.03
C SER A 285 -13.91 -9.84 22.59
N ASN A 286 -15.17 -9.77 22.12
CA ASN A 286 -15.85 -8.56 21.69
C ASN A 286 -17.15 -8.30 22.48
N GLY A 287 -17.28 -8.84 23.71
CA GLY A 287 -18.35 -8.49 24.65
C GLY A 287 -19.62 -9.33 24.57
N TYR A 288 -19.61 -10.47 23.88
CA TYR A 288 -20.74 -11.40 23.90
C TYR A 288 -20.78 -12.21 25.20
N GLU A 289 -21.91 -12.14 25.93
CA GLU A 289 -22.14 -12.87 27.20
C GLU A 289 -23.16 -14.02 27.06
N GLY A 290 -23.63 -14.32 25.85
CA GLY A 290 -24.67 -15.32 25.63
C GLY A 290 -24.21 -16.79 25.77
N PRO A 291 -25.17 -17.74 25.67
CA PRO A 291 -24.92 -19.15 25.97
C PRO A 291 -24.01 -19.81 24.94
N ALA A 292 -23.06 -20.64 25.37
CA ALA A 292 -22.05 -21.24 24.47
C ALA A 292 -22.35 -22.68 24.03
N GLY A 293 -23.44 -23.31 24.50
CA GLY A 293 -23.62 -24.77 24.38
C GLY A 293 -24.43 -25.26 23.17
N ASN A 294 -25.35 -24.47 22.62
CA ASN A 294 -26.20 -24.90 21.50
C ASN A 294 -25.75 -24.23 20.19
N PRO A 295 -25.13 -24.95 19.24
CA PRO A 295 -24.65 -24.35 17.99
C PRO A 295 -25.77 -23.75 17.11
N SER A 296 -27.02 -24.18 17.30
CA SER A 296 -28.16 -23.72 16.50
C SER A 296 -28.44 -22.23 16.66
N ILE A 297 -28.08 -21.63 17.80
CA ILE A 297 -28.29 -20.19 18.06
C ILE A 297 -27.35 -19.30 17.23
N TYR A 298 -26.31 -19.89 16.63
CA TYR A 298 -25.32 -19.22 15.81
C TYR A 298 -25.61 -19.33 14.30
N THR A 299 -26.72 -19.99 13.94
CA THR A 299 -27.14 -20.06 12.54
C THR A 299 -27.46 -18.67 12.01
N PHE A 300 -26.95 -18.37 10.83
CA PHE A 300 -27.02 -17.06 10.22
C PHE A 300 -26.98 -17.20 8.71
N SER A 301 -27.80 -16.43 8.00
CA SER A 301 -27.84 -16.48 6.54
C SER A 301 -27.73 -15.10 5.95
N GLN A 302 -26.91 -15.00 4.91
CA GLN A 302 -26.57 -13.73 4.29
C GLN A 302 -26.73 -13.81 2.76
N THR A 303 -27.91 -13.41 2.26
CA THR A 303 -28.20 -13.34 0.82
C THR A 303 -27.58 -12.11 0.15
N SER A 304 -27.35 -11.04 0.91
CA SER A 304 -26.70 -9.78 0.54
C SER A 304 -25.71 -9.38 1.63
N ARG A 305 -24.70 -8.56 1.33
CA ARG A 305 -23.79 -8.07 2.37
C ARG A 305 -24.56 -7.33 3.47
N LEU A 306 -24.14 -7.57 4.71
CA LEU A 306 -24.71 -7.03 5.95
C LEU A 306 -23.55 -6.44 6.75
N MET A 307 -23.83 -5.41 7.54
CA MET A 307 -22.84 -4.77 8.39
C MET A 307 -22.57 -5.57 9.66
N TYR A 308 -23.63 -6.13 10.25
CA TYR A 308 -23.59 -6.80 11.54
C TYR A 308 -24.04 -8.25 11.45
N TYR A 309 -23.38 -9.08 12.25
CA TYR A 309 -23.90 -10.35 12.72
C TYR A 309 -24.71 -10.07 13.99
N THR A 310 -25.92 -10.60 14.06
CA THR A 310 -26.84 -10.37 15.18
C THR A 310 -27.23 -11.70 15.80
N THR A 311 -27.11 -11.81 17.12
CA THR A 311 -27.61 -12.94 17.91
C THR A 311 -28.19 -12.43 19.23
N GLY A 312 -29.50 -12.61 19.43
CA GLY A 312 -30.22 -11.93 20.52
C GLY A 312 -30.12 -10.40 20.40
N SER A 313 -29.71 -9.73 21.47
CA SER A 313 -29.44 -8.27 21.50
C SER A 313 -28.02 -7.89 21.09
N PHE A 314 -27.14 -8.88 20.87
CA PHE A 314 -25.74 -8.64 20.54
C PHE A 314 -25.56 -8.39 19.04
N ASN A 315 -24.97 -7.25 18.69
CA ASN A 315 -24.62 -6.88 17.32
C ASN A 315 -23.11 -6.79 17.19
N PHE A 316 -22.54 -7.49 16.22
CA PHE A 316 -21.10 -7.52 15.99
C PHE A 316 -20.75 -7.23 14.53
N PRO A 317 -19.89 -6.23 14.23
CA PRO A 317 -19.49 -5.97 12.85
C PRO A 317 -18.89 -7.20 12.19
N LEU A 318 -19.45 -7.61 11.04
CA LEU A 318 -18.98 -8.79 10.31
C LEU A 318 -17.54 -8.63 9.82
N ASN A 319 -17.08 -7.39 9.58
CA ASN A 319 -15.68 -7.12 9.24
C ASN A 319 -14.72 -7.36 10.42
N ASN A 320 -15.17 -7.13 11.65
CA ASN A 320 -14.38 -7.45 12.85
C ASN A 320 -14.30 -8.96 13.01
N LEU A 321 -15.43 -9.65 12.89
CA LEU A 321 -15.48 -11.11 12.95
C LEU A 321 -14.59 -11.77 11.89
N ARG A 322 -14.59 -11.24 10.67
CA ARG A 322 -13.65 -11.65 9.61
C ARG A 322 -12.20 -11.53 10.07
N THR A 323 -11.81 -10.40 10.64
CA THR A 323 -10.43 -10.16 11.08
C THR A 323 -10.06 -11.05 12.26
N THR A 324 -10.90 -11.13 13.28
CA THR A 324 -10.69 -11.96 14.49
C THR A 324 -10.53 -13.44 14.15
N LEU A 325 -11.34 -13.94 13.21
CA LEU A 325 -11.30 -15.34 12.79
C LEU A 325 -10.34 -15.58 11.62
N GLY A 326 -9.74 -14.56 11.01
CA GLY A 326 -8.90 -14.74 9.80
C GLY A 326 -9.68 -15.29 8.59
N LEU A 327 -10.94 -14.87 8.41
CA LEU A 327 -11.78 -15.29 7.28
C LEU A 327 -11.40 -14.55 5.99
N ARG A 328 -11.65 -15.20 4.84
CA ARG A 328 -11.39 -14.61 3.52
C ARG A 328 -12.21 -13.35 3.27
N SER A 329 -13.46 -13.31 3.74
CA SER A 329 -14.37 -12.17 3.60
C SER A 329 -15.37 -12.09 4.76
N SER A 330 -16.09 -10.97 4.83
CA SER A 330 -17.19 -10.73 5.78
C SER A 330 -18.56 -11.17 5.22
N TRP A 331 -18.59 -11.86 4.07
CA TRP A 331 -19.82 -12.33 3.45
C TRP A 331 -19.91 -13.84 3.56
N PHE A 332 -20.65 -14.33 4.55
CA PHE A 332 -20.83 -15.76 4.78
C PHE A 332 -22.11 -16.07 5.53
N SER A 333 -22.61 -17.29 5.33
CA SER A 333 -23.67 -17.90 6.13
C SER A 333 -23.07 -18.94 7.08
N VAL A 334 -23.70 -19.15 8.23
CA VAL A 334 -23.31 -20.10 9.26
C VAL A 334 -24.40 -21.16 9.39
N THR A 335 -24.02 -22.43 9.27
CA THR A 335 -24.90 -23.59 9.52
C THR A 335 -24.28 -24.52 10.55
N VAL A 336 -25.10 -25.32 11.23
CA VAL A 336 -24.62 -26.35 12.16
C VAL A 336 -24.12 -27.57 11.38
N ASP A 337 -23.00 -28.13 11.80
CA ASP A 337 -22.42 -29.38 11.29
C ASP A 337 -21.89 -30.23 12.46
N GLY A 338 -22.79 -31.03 13.07
CA GLY A 338 -22.53 -31.75 14.32
C GLY A 338 -22.25 -30.79 15.48
N ASP A 339 -21.12 -30.97 16.16
CA ASP A 339 -20.66 -30.11 17.26
C ASP A 339 -19.85 -28.89 16.79
N SER A 340 -19.89 -28.59 15.49
CA SER A 340 -19.15 -27.51 14.85
C SER A 340 -20.07 -26.63 14.01
N LEU A 341 -19.52 -25.52 13.53
CA LEU A 341 -20.19 -24.63 12.59
C LEU A 341 -19.51 -24.72 11.21
N LEU A 342 -20.32 -24.72 10.16
CA LEU A 342 -19.86 -24.63 8.78
C LEU A 342 -20.18 -23.22 8.25
N LEU A 343 -19.12 -22.49 7.90
CA LEU A 343 -19.22 -21.19 7.26
C LEU A 343 -19.17 -21.37 5.75
N ASN A 344 -20.21 -20.91 5.05
CA ASN A 344 -20.29 -20.87 3.60
C ASN A 344 -20.17 -19.43 3.14
N GLY A 345 -18.99 -19.04 2.67
CA GLY A 345 -18.66 -17.66 2.36
C GLY A 345 -18.44 -17.37 0.87
N ARG A 346 -18.41 -16.07 0.57
CA ARG A 346 -18.30 -15.53 -0.78
C ARG A 346 -17.23 -14.45 -0.87
N GLY A 347 -16.47 -14.46 -1.95
CA GLY A 347 -15.41 -13.49 -2.23
C GLY A 347 -14.18 -13.62 -1.35
N TYR A 348 -13.22 -12.73 -1.60
CA TYR A 348 -11.95 -12.60 -0.90
C TYR A 348 -11.59 -11.10 -0.80
N GLY A 349 -11.43 -10.62 0.43
CA GLY A 349 -11.09 -9.23 0.71
C GLY A 349 -12.22 -8.46 1.41
N HIS A 350 -12.02 -7.14 1.56
CA HIS A 350 -12.98 -6.29 2.26
C HIS A 350 -14.24 -5.99 1.45
N GLY A 351 -14.23 -6.23 0.13
CA GLY A 351 -15.41 -6.12 -0.73
C GLY A 351 -15.73 -4.71 -1.21
N VAL A 352 -15.08 -3.67 -0.70
CA VAL A 352 -15.38 -2.26 -1.05
C VAL A 352 -14.64 -1.82 -2.32
N GLY A 353 -15.32 -1.04 -3.16
CA GLY A 353 -14.76 -0.50 -4.40
C GLY A 353 -14.52 -1.59 -5.45
N LEU A 354 -13.38 -1.53 -6.15
CA LEU A 354 -13.12 -2.39 -7.29
C LEU A 354 -12.84 -3.85 -6.90
N CYS A 355 -13.54 -4.78 -7.54
CA CYS A 355 -13.27 -6.22 -7.51
C CYS A 355 -12.27 -6.56 -8.62
N GLN A 356 -11.06 -7.05 -8.28
CA GLN A 356 -10.00 -7.34 -9.25
C GLN A 356 -10.42 -8.43 -10.24
N GLU A 357 -10.95 -9.55 -9.75
CA GLU A 357 -11.39 -10.65 -10.63
C GLU A 357 -12.58 -10.24 -11.50
N GLY A 358 -13.49 -9.40 -11.00
CA GLY A 358 -14.59 -8.86 -11.79
C GLY A 358 -14.12 -7.86 -12.85
N ALA A 359 -13.17 -6.97 -12.51
CA ALA A 359 -12.53 -6.07 -13.47
C ALA A 359 -11.76 -6.83 -14.57
N MET A 360 -11.11 -7.95 -14.23
CA MET A 360 -10.51 -8.84 -15.23
C MET A 360 -11.58 -9.45 -16.14
N GLY A 361 -12.70 -9.91 -15.58
CA GLY A 361 -13.84 -10.45 -16.34
C GLY A 361 -14.49 -9.43 -17.26
N MET A 362 -14.66 -8.18 -16.81
CA MET A 362 -15.12 -7.06 -17.65
C MET A 362 -14.12 -6.79 -18.78
N ALA A 363 -12.82 -6.68 -18.46
CA ALA A 363 -11.80 -6.43 -19.46
C ALA A 363 -11.78 -7.52 -20.56
N GLN A 364 -11.95 -8.79 -20.19
CA GLN A 364 -12.07 -9.91 -21.13
C GLN A 364 -13.33 -9.85 -22.01
N LYS A 365 -14.40 -9.20 -21.53
CA LYS A 365 -15.64 -8.96 -22.28
C LYS A 365 -15.58 -7.70 -23.16
N GLY A 366 -14.43 -7.02 -23.22
CA GLY A 366 -14.20 -5.88 -24.11
C GLY A 366 -14.52 -4.51 -23.50
N PHE A 367 -14.85 -4.43 -22.21
CA PHE A 367 -15.04 -3.14 -21.53
C PHE A 367 -13.72 -2.38 -21.39
N GLY A 368 -13.74 -1.07 -21.66
CA GLY A 368 -12.57 -0.21 -21.49
C GLY A 368 -12.29 0.08 -20.01
N TYR A 369 -11.06 0.51 -19.70
CA TYR A 369 -10.67 0.82 -18.31
C TYR A 369 -11.57 1.90 -17.66
N THR A 370 -12.03 2.89 -18.41
CA THR A 370 -12.95 3.92 -17.92
C THR A 370 -14.34 3.38 -17.60
N ASP A 371 -14.85 2.42 -18.39
CA ASP A 371 -16.12 1.73 -18.11
C ASP A 371 -16.02 0.92 -16.82
N ILE A 372 -14.90 0.21 -16.64
CA ILE A 372 -14.62 -0.57 -15.44
C ILE A 372 -14.56 0.34 -14.20
N ILE A 373 -13.87 1.49 -14.28
CA ILE A 373 -13.82 2.46 -13.18
C ILE A 373 -15.22 2.98 -12.84
N LYS A 374 -16.01 3.41 -13.83
CA LYS A 374 -17.36 3.96 -13.60
C LYS A 374 -18.34 2.91 -13.07
N PHE A 375 -18.13 1.64 -13.41
CA PHE A 375 -18.92 0.53 -12.87
C PHE A 375 -18.69 0.33 -11.37
N TYR A 376 -17.42 0.30 -10.93
CA TYR A 376 -17.09 0.07 -9.51
C TYR A 376 -17.15 1.31 -8.63
N TYR A 377 -17.04 2.50 -9.22
CA TYR A 377 -17.11 3.78 -8.52
C TYR A 377 -18.15 4.68 -9.19
N PRO A 378 -19.45 4.54 -8.85
CA PRO A 378 -20.50 5.33 -9.48
C PRO A 378 -20.31 6.84 -9.26
N GLY A 379 -20.57 7.63 -10.30
CA GLY A 379 -20.53 9.10 -10.23
C GLY A 379 -19.14 9.74 -10.24
N VAL A 380 -18.07 8.96 -10.41
CA VAL A 380 -16.69 9.49 -10.51
C VAL A 380 -16.35 9.98 -11.91
N ILE A 381 -15.32 10.82 -11.98
CA ILE A 381 -14.74 11.33 -13.22
C ILE A 381 -13.28 10.89 -13.31
N VAL A 382 -12.80 10.65 -14.53
CA VAL A 382 -11.37 10.49 -14.82
C VAL A 382 -10.87 11.79 -15.42
N LEU A 383 -9.82 12.37 -14.83
CA LEU A 383 -9.20 13.60 -15.31
C LEU A 383 -7.69 13.57 -15.05
N ASN A 384 -6.98 14.55 -15.62
CA ASN A 384 -5.54 14.67 -15.37
C ASN A 384 -5.25 15.24 -13.96
N VAL A 385 -4.29 14.66 -13.25
CA VAL A 385 -3.94 14.97 -11.86
C VAL A 385 -3.70 16.45 -11.59
N LYS A 386 -3.19 17.21 -12.56
CA LYS A 386 -2.99 18.66 -12.44
C LYS A 386 -4.28 19.46 -12.19
N TYR A 387 -5.44 18.87 -12.50
CA TYR A 387 -6.76 19.45 -12.24
C TYR A 387 -7.46 18.85 -11.01
N ALA A 388 -6.85 17.86 -10.37
CA ALA A 388 -7.39 17.23 -9.17
C ALA A 388 -7.04 18.04 -7.92
N LYS A 389 -7.82 17.80 -6.85
CA LYS A 389 -7.61 18.35 -5.51
C LYS A 389 -7.46 17.20 -4.53
N ARG A 390 -6.56 17.34 -3.57
CA ARG A 390 -6.52 16.43 -2.41
C ARG A 390 -7.74 16.70 -1.52
N PRO A 391 -8.27 15.68 -0.83
CA PRO A 391 -9.23 15.93 0.23
C PRO A 391 -8.61 16.86 1.29
N PRO A 392 -9.43 17.66 2.02
CA PRO A 392 -8.95 18.40 3.16
C PRO A 392 -8.26 17.46 4.15
N GLU A 393 -7.10 17.85 4.67
CA GLU A 393 -6.47 17.12 5.75
C GLU A 393 -7.38 17.21 6.98
N VAL A 394 -7.85 16.06 7.46
CA VAL A 394 -8.56 15.99 8.73
C VAL A 394 -7.51 16.27 9.79
N LYS A 395 -7.50 17.49 10.35
CA LYS A 395 -6.71 17.81 11.53
C LYS A 395 -7.12 16.82 12.61
N LYS A 396 -6.21 15.90 12.94
CA LYS A 396 -6.38 14.94 14.02
C LYS A 396 -6.38 15.65 15.37
#